data_AF-A0A1G8FN04-F1
#
_entry.id   AF-A0A1G8FN04-F1
#
_cell.length_a   1.000
_cell.length_b   1.000
_cell.length_c   1.000
_cell.angle_alpha   90.00
_cell.angle_beta   90.00
_cell.angle_gamma   90.00
#
_symmetry.space_group_name_H-M   'P 1'
#
loop_
_entity.id
_entity.type
_entity.pdbx_description
1 polymer ?
#
loop_
_entity_poly.entity_id
_entity_poly.type
_entity_poly.pdbx_seq_one_letter_code
_entity_poly.pdbx_strand_id
1 'polypeptide(L)'
;MEKAKVSAIQLFAMMFMFEMGTSLVISNAIDAKKDAWLAILLGLCGGIILFFIYYFLFRQYPNLPLTGYVREIFGEYLGWVIGLLYIFYFLYTTTHNIRSFGELLFTSTMPRTPLLAINILFVLTICYVLYLGIEVLGRTAEVFIVIMIFLGFTGNVFIYFSGNVDLHNLQPFLENGWKPILTTAFPLTTFFPFGEMIIFTMLLPYLNRSELAKKVGLFVLL
;
A
#
# COMPACT_ATOMS: atom_id res chain seq x y z
N MET A 1 15.38 12.99 -17.56
CA MET A 1 14.14 12.50 -16.92
C MET A 1 13.47 11.57 -17.91
N GLU A 2 13.14 10.35 -17.50
CA GLU A 2 12.43 9.38 -18.34
C GLU A 2 11.19 10.04 -18.96
N LYS A 3 10.98 9.86 -20.28
CA LYS A 3 9.71 10.24 -20.94
C LYS A 3 8.59 9.21 -20.65
N ALA A 4 8.76 8.42 -19.60
CA ALA A 4 7.87 7.33 -19.26
C ALA A 4 6.52 7.90 -18.81
N LYS A 5 5.44 7.40 -19.41
CA LYS A 5 4.09 7.89 -19.17
C LYS A 5 3.23 6.76 -18.63
N VAL A 6 2.96 6.80 -17.35
CA VAL A 6 2.06 5.86 -16.69
C VAL A 6 0.61 6.23 -17.02
N SER A 7 -0.21 5.24 -17.38
CA SER A 7 -1.64 5.43 -17.62
C SER A 7 -2.42 5.53 -16.29
N ALA A 8 -3.63 6.09 -16.31
CA ALA A 8 -4.47 6.13 -15.10
C ALA A 8 -4.85 4.73 -14.59
N ILE A 9 -4.98 3.75 -15.49
CA ILE A 9 -5.29 2.35 -15.15
C ILE A 9 -4.06 1.68 -14.52
N GLN A 10 -2.87 1.93 -15.06
CA GLN A 10 -1.61 1.44 -14.48
C GLN A 10 -1.38 2.04 -13.09
N LEU A 11 -1.64 3.33 -12.91
CA LEU A 11 -1.53 3.97 -11.61
C LEU A 11 -2.55 3.36 -10.62
N PHE A 12 -3.81 3.19 -11.03
CA PHE A 12 -4.82 2.52 -10.23
C PHE A 12 -4.36 1.12 -9.81
N ALA A 13 -3.86 0.33 -10.76
CA ALA A 13 -3.40 -1.02 -10.50
C ALA A 13 -2.21 -1.07 -9.53
N MET A 14 -1.23 -0.18 -9.70
CA MET A 14 -0.10 -0.07 -8.77
C MET A 14 -0.55 0.33 -7.37
N MET A 15 -1.40 1.37 -7.24
CA MET A 15 -1.91 1.84 -5.96
C MET A 15 -2.76 0.78 -5.25
N PHE A 16 -3.65 0.10 -5.98
CA PHE A 16 -4.50 -0.95 -5.43
C PHE A 16 -3.70 -2.17 -4.95
N MET A 17 -2.73 -2.63 -5.77
CA MET A 17 -1.85 -3.73 -5.39
C MET A 17 -0.95 -3.38 -4.20
N PHE A 18 -0.52 -2.11 -4.12
CA PHE A 18 0.29 -1.61 -3.00
C PHE A 18 -0.48 -1.66 -1.68
N GLU A 19 -1.70 -1.13 -1.64
CA GLU A 19 -2.55 -1.13 -0.43
C GLU A 19 -2.92 -2.53 0.04
N MET A 20 -3.29 -3.40 -0.90
CA MET A 20 -3.78 -4.74 -0.58
C MET A 20 -2.64 -5.70 -0.24
N GLY A 21 -1.47 -5.55 -0.87
CA GLY A 21 -0.42 -6.56 -0.85
C GLY A 21 0.00 -6.98 0.56
N THR A 22 0.49 -6.05 1.37
CA THR A 22 1.01 -6.33 2.71
C THR A 22 -0.10 -6.48 3.74
N SER A 23 -1.21 -5.74 3.58
CA SER A 23 -2.39 -5.80 4.45
C SER A 23 -3.06 -7.18 4.48
N LEU A 24 -2.99 -7.93 3.38
CA LEU A 24 -3.50 -9.30 3.31
C LEU A 24 -2.62 -10.31 4.05
N VAL A 25 -1.32 -10.01 4.20
CA VAL A 25 -0.34 -10.89 4.86
C VAL A 25 -0.21 -10.57 6.34
N ILE A 26 -0.24 -9.28 6.69
CA ILE A 26 -0.01 -8.79 8.05
C ILE A 26 -1.32 -8.26 8.60
N SER A 27 -1.87 -8.96 9.60
CA SER A 27 -3.07 -8.49 10.30
C SER A 27 -2.66 -7.48 11.39
N ASN A 28 -2.70 -6.19 11.07
CA ASN A 28 -2.43 -5.12 12.04
C ASN A 28 -3.66 -4.75 12.89
N ALA A 29 -4.83 -5.35 12.61
CA ALA A 29 -6.08 -5.08 13.33
C ALA A 29 -6.43 -6.14 14.39
N ILE A 30 -5.47 -7.00 14.77
CA ILE A 30 -5.68 -8.11 15.73
C ILE A 30 -6.20 -7.60 17.08
N ASP A 31 -5.74 -6.43 17.53
CA ASP A 31 -6.14 -5.86 18.83
C ASP A 31 -7.62 -5.47 18.89
N ALA A 32 -8.23 -5.13 17.75
CA ALA A 32 -9.66 -4.87 17.65
C ALA A 32 -10.50 -6.15 17.54
N LYS A 33 -9.87 -7.33 17.47
CA LYS A 33 -10.52 -8.65 17.43
C LYS A 33 -11.67 -8.69 16.40
N LYS A 34 -12.90 -8.96 16.86
CA LYS A 34 -14.12 -9.02 16.02
C LYS A 34 -14.52 -7.67 15.44
N ASP A 35 -14.11 -6.57 16.09
CA ASP A 35 -14.39 -5.19 15.67
C ASP A 35 -13.29 -4.62 14.75
N ALA A 36 -12.36 -5.47 14.25
CA ALA A 36 -11.29 -5.06 13.33
C ALA A 36 -11.80 -4.34 12.08
N TRP A 37 -12.94 -4.75 11.54
CA TRP A 37 -13.56 -4.10 10.38
C TRP A 37 -13.96 -2.64 10.66
N LEU A 38 -14.41 -2.32 11.89
CA LEU A 38 -14.71 -0.94 12.30
C LEU A 38 -13.42 -0.11 12.39
N ALA A 39 -12.34 -0.68 12.93
CA ALA A 39 -11.06 -0.01 13.00
C ALA A 39 -10.52 0.32 11.60
N ILE A 40 -10.69 -0.59 10.62
CA ILE A 40 -10.33 -0.37 9.22
C ILE A 40 -11.15 0.76 8.60
N LEU A 41 -12.47 0.79 8.81
CA LEU A 41 -13.33 1.87 8.30
C LEU A 41 -12.96 3.25 8.90
N LEU A 42 -12.62 3.30 10.19
CA LEU A 42 -12.13 4.53 10.82
C LEU A 42 -10.75 4.94 10.29
N GLY A 43 -9.86 3.96 10.09
CA GLY A 43 -8.55 4.18 9.45
C GLY A 43 -8.70 4.72 8.03
N LEU A 44 -9.67 4.22 7.26
CA LEU A 44 -9.98 4.69 5.91
C LEU A 44 -10.36 6.17 5.91
N CYS A 45 -11.17 6.63 6.87
CA CYS A 45 -11.48 8.05 7.01
C CYS A 45 -10.20 8.90 7.20
N GLY A 46 -9.25 8.42 8.02
CA GLY A 46 -7.93 9.03 8.17
C GLY A 46 -7.11 8.99 6.88
N GLY A 47 -7.12 7.86 6.18
CA GLY A 47 -6.46 7.65 4.90
C GLY A 47 -6.95 8.59 3.80
N ILE A 48 -8.26 8.83 3.72
CA ILE A 48 -8.87 9.79 2.79
C ILE A 48 -8.35 11.21 3.09
N ILE A 49 -8.28 11.60 4.36
CA ILE A 49 -7.72 12.90 4.76
C ILE A 49 -6.25 13.02 4.32
N LEU A 50 -5.43 12.01 4.60
CA LEU A 50 -4.02 11.96 4.19
C LEU A 50 -3.88 12.04 2.66
N PHE A 51 -4.70 11.30 1.92
CA PHE A 51 -4.70 11.35 0.46
C PHE A 51 -5.04 12.74 -0.08
N PHE A 52 -6.00 13.44 0.52
CA PHE A 52 -6.29 14.83 0.13
C PHE A 52 -5.10 15.77 0.38
N ILE A 53 -4.33 15.56 1.46
CA ILE A 53 -3.08 16.29 1.72
C ILE A 53 -2.05 15.97 0.62
N TYR A 54 -1.85 14.70 0.29
CA TYR A 54 -0.91 14.27 -0.76
C TYR A 54 -1.30 14.82 -2.13
N TYR A 55 -2.59 14.76 -2.47
CA TYR A 55 -3.11 15.30 -3.71
C TYR A 55 -2.99 16.83 -3.77
N PHE A 56 -3.22 17.53 -2.66
CA PHE A 56 -3.02 18.97 -2.58
C PHE A 56 -1.56 19.34 -2.87
N LEU A 57 -0.60 18.64 -2.25
CA LEU A 57 0.83 18.85 -2.51
C LEU A 57 1.19 18.59 -3.99
N PHE A 58 0.69 17.49 -4.55
CA PHE A 58 0.88 17.18 -5.97
C PHE A 58 0.33 18.29 -6.88
N ARG A 59 -0.83 18.88 -6.57
CA ARG A 59 -1.38 19.98 -7.34
C ARG A 59 -0.53 21.25 -7.31
N GLN A 60 0.13 21.53 -6.18
CA GLN A 60 1.02 22.68 -6.06
C GLN A 60 2.35 22.45 -6.79
N TYR A 61 2.84 21.20 -6.77
CA TYR A 61 4.13 20.84 -7.35
C TYR A 61 4.02 19.65 -8.33
N PRO A 62 3.30 19.80 -9.46
CA PRO A 62 2.92 18.67 -10.32
C PRO A 62 4.10 17.99 -11.04
N ASN A 63 5.21 18.71 -11.21
CA ASN A 63 6.38 18.24 -11.93
C ASN A 63 7.51 17.78 -11.01
N LEU A 64 7.33 17.87 -9.69
CA LEU A 64 8.35 17.53 -8.71
C LEU A 64 7.91 16.31 -7.89
N PRO A 65 8.79 15.32 -7.68
CA PRO A 65 8.54 14.27 -6.71
C PRO A 65 8.64 14.82 -5.28
N LEU A 66 8.27 14.01 -4.27
CA LEU A 66 8.40 14.34 -2.84
C LEU A 66 9.74 14.95 -2.47
N THR A 67 10.84 14.32 -2.89
CA THR A 67 12.20 14.81 -2.60
C THR A 67 12.52 16.15 -3.26
N GLY A 68 11.80 16.51 -4.34
CA GLY A 68 11.91 17.79 -5.03
C GLY A 68 11.10 18.88 -4.35
N TYR A 69 9.78 18.69 -4.20
CA TYR A 69 8.92 19.73 -3.65
C TYR A 69 9.19 20.01 -2.17
N VAL A 70 9.69 19.03 -1.42
CA VAL A 70 10.11 19.26 -0.02
C VAL A 70 11.28 20.24 0.06
N ARG A 71 12.17 20.29 -0.94
CA ARG A 71 13.23 21.30 -1.03
C ARG A 71 12.70 22.67 -1.41
N GLU A 72 11.68 22.75 -2.26
CA GLU A 72 11.00 24.01 -2.58
C GLU A 72 10.28 24.60 -1.36
N ILE A 73 9.66 23.75 -0.52
CA ILE A 73 8.89 24.20 0.65
C ILE A 73 9.81 24.61 1.82
N PHE A 74 10.82 23.80 2.14
CA PHE A 74 11.65 23.96 3.34
C PHE A 74 13.03 24.55 3.06
N GLY A 75 13.36 24.83 1.80
CA GLY A 75 14.68 25.26 1.35
C GLY A 75 15.66 24.10 1.14
N GLU A 76 16.83 24.42 0.60
CA GLU A 76 17.83 23.45 0.14
C GLU A 76 18.29 22.51 1.25
N TYR A 77 18.71 23.04 2.41
CA TYR A 77 19.30 22.25 3.49
C TYR A 77 18.26 21.39 4.23
N LEU A 78 17.21 22.02 4.77
CA LEU A 78 16.20 21.31 5.55
C LEU A 78 15.39 20.36 4.67
N GLY A 79 15.02 20.79 3.46
CA GLY A 79 14.31 19.93 2.53
C GLY A 79 15.15 18.75 2.04
N TRP A 80 16.47 18.90 1.91
CA TRP A 80 17.36 17.78 1.63
C TRP A 80 17.34 16.74 2.77
N VAL A 81 17.41 17.18 4.03
CA VAL A 81 17.35 16.28 5.19
C VAL A 81 16.01 15.54 5.23
N ILE A 82 14.88 16.24 5.06
CA ILE A 82 13.56 15.62 5.07
C ILE A 82 13.42 14.62 3.91
N GLY A 83 13.87 14.98 2.71
CA GLY A 83 13.87 14.08 1.55
C GLY A 83 14.70 12.81 1.80
N LEU A 84 15.86 12.94 2.46
CA LEU A 84 16.70 11.80 2.84
C LEU A 84 16.03 10.90 3.88
N LEU A 85 15.34 11.48 4.87
CA LEU A 85 14.57 10.71 5.86
C LEU A 85 13.48 9.88 5.20
N TYR A 86 12.78 10.42 4.19
CA TYR A 86 11.80 9.66 3.42
C TYR A 86 12.42 8.52 2.61
N ILE A 87 13.63 8.70 2.07
CA ILE A 87 14.36 7.61 1.40
C ILE A 87 14.64 6.46 2.38
N PHE A 88 15.14 6.77 3.58
CA PHE A 88 15.36 5.75 4.61
C PHE A 88 14.06 5.08 5.07
N TYR A 89 12.99 5.86 5.20
CA TYR A 89 11.66 5.34 5.50
C TYR A 89 11.18 4.32 4.45
N PHE A 90 11.24 4.67 3.16
CA PHE A 90 10.84 3.74 2.09
C PHE A 90 11.75 2.50 2.01
N LEU A 91 13.04 2.65 2.28
CA LEU A 91 13.97 1.52 2.34
C LEU A 91 13.64 0.57 3.50
N TYR A 92 13.31 1.13 4.66
CA TYR A 92 12.86 0.36 5.82
C TYR A 92 11.57 -0.41 5.52
N THR A 93 10.54 0.27 5.01
CA THR A 93 9.26 -0.38 4.64
C THR A 93 9.47 -1.47 3.59
N THR A 94 10.32 -1.24 2.58
CA THR A 94 10.65 -2.26 1.57
C THR A 94 11.32 -3.48 2.20
N THR A 95 12.27 -3.26 3.11
CA THR A 95 12.96 -4.36 3.81
C THR A 95 12.00 -5.15 4.70
N HIS A 96 11.11 -4.45 5.40
CA HIS A 96 10.05 -5.06 6.20
C HIS A 96 9.13 -5.93 5.34
N ASN A 97 8.69 -5.42 4.18
CA ASN A 97 7.83 -6.15 3.27
C ASN A 97 8.52 -7.41 2.70
N ILE A 98 9.77 -7.30 2.24
CA ILE A 98 10.54 -8.46 1.76
C ILE A 98 10.69 -9.51 2.86
N ARG A 99 10.96 -9.09 4.09
CA ARG A 99 11.06 -9.98 5.26
C ARG A 99 9.74 -10.74 5.48
N SER A 100 8.62 -10.03 5.55
CA SER A 100 7.30 -10.58 5.84
C SER A 100 6.83 -11.55 4.76
N PHE A 101 6.99 -11.19 3.48
CA PHE A 101 6.67 -12.09 2.37
C PHE A 101 7.61 -13.31 2.29
N GLY A 102 8.90 -13.12 2.58
CA GLY A 102 9.85 -14.22 2.67
C GLY A 102 9.50 -15.22 3.77
N GLU A 103 9.12 -14.73 4.95
CA GLU A 103 8.64 -15.57 6.06
C GLU A 103 7.34 -16.29 5.71
N LEU A 104 6.40 -15.63 5.04
CA LEU A 104 5.17 -16.27 4.56
C LEU A 104 5.49 -17.43 3.61
N LEU A 105 6.36 -17.24 2.62
CA LEU A 105 6.75 -18.31 1.69
C LEU A 105 7.48 -19.44 2.39
N PHE A 106 8.40 -19.12 3.30
CA PHE A 106 9.13 -20.11 4.08
C PHE A 106 8.19 -20.97 4.92
N THR A 107 7.25 -20.35 5.63
CA THR A 107 6.33 -21.07 6.53
C THR A 107 5.24 -21.84 5.82
N SER A 108 4.73 -21.34 4.67
CA SER A 108 3.60 -21.94 3.97
C SER A 108 3.99 -22.97 2.90
N THR A 109 5.04 -22.69 2.13
CA THR A 109 5.27 -23.37 0.83
C THR A 109 6.67 -23.94 0.70
N MET A 110 7.69 -23.25 1.20
CA MET A 110 9.11 -23.57 1.00
C MET A 110 9.89 -23.71 2.33
N PRO A 111 9.45 -24.58 3.26
CA PRO A 111 10.05 -24.68 4.60
C PRO A 111 11.47 -25.24 4.62
N ARG A 112 11.92 -25.86 3.52
CA ARG A 112 13.28 -26.40 3.38
C ARG A 112 14.25 -25.41 2.72
N THR A 113 13.76 -24.31 2.17
CA THR A 113 14.59 -23.32 1.47
C THR A 113 15.08 -22.28 2.48
N PRO A 114 16.40 -21.97 2.52
CA PRO A 114 16.90 -20.91 3.38
C PRO A 114 16.23 -19.57 3.07
N LEU A 115 15.77 -18.89 4.12
CA LEU A 115 15.05 -17.62 4.02
C LEU A 115 15.85 -16.51 3.33
N LEU A 116 17.18 -16.55 3.48
CA LEU A 116 18.09 -15.66 2.76
C LEU A 116 17.98 -15.85 1.23
N ALA A 117 17.88 -17.09 0.74
CA ALA A 117 17.79 -17.38 -0.69
C ALA A 117 16.47 -16.85 -1.28
N ILE A 118 15.36 -16.99 -0.55
CA ILE A 118 14.05 -16.43 -0.93
C ILE A 118 14.13 -14.91 -1.06
N ASN A 119 14.71 -14.23 -0.05
CA ASN A 119 14.82 -12.78 -0.05
C ASN A 119 15.76 -12.25 -1.15
N ILE A 120 16.86 -12.94 -1.44
CA ILE A 120 17.76 -12.57 -2.55
C ILE A 120 17.00 -12.64 -3.88
N LEU A 121 16.20 -13.69 -4.11
CA LEU A 121 15.39 -13.82 -5.32
C LEU A 121 14.34 -12.69 -5.44
N PHE A 122 13.71 -12.30 -4.34
CA PHE A 122 12.81 -11.13 -4.34
C PHE A 122 13.56 -9.85 -4.75
N VAL A 123 14.70 -9.57 -4.13
CA VAL A 123 15.50 -8.37 -4.44
C VAL A 123 15.94 -8.37 -5.90
N LEU A 124 16.44 -9.50 -6.42
CA LEU A 124 16.84 -9.63 -7.82
C LEU A 124 15.67 -9.36 -8.78
N THR A 125 14.48 -9.87 -8.44
CA THR A 125 13.26 -9.63 -9.24
C THR A 125 12.87 -8.16 -9.23
N ILE A 126 12.91 -7.51 -8.06
CA ILE A 126 12.64 -6.07 -7.92
C ILE A 126 13.65 -5.26 -8.75
N CYS A 127 14.95 -5.54 -8.62
CA CYS A 127 15.99 -4.87 -9.39
C CYS A 127 15.80 -5.04 -10.89
N TYR A 128 15.38 -6.24 -11.35
CA TYR A 128 15.09 -6.50 -12.75
C TYR A 128 13.91 -5.68 -13.26
N VAL A 129 12.80 -5.61 -12.51
CA VAL A 129 11.63 -4.80 -12.88
C VAL A 129 11.99 -3.31 -12.90
N LEU A 130 12.75 -2.83 -11.92
CA LEU A 130 13.21 -1.44 -11.87
C LEU A 130 14.16 -1.10 -13.03
N TYR A 131 15.02 -2.03 -13.43
CA TYR A 131 15.90 -1.87 -14.60
C TYR A 131 15.10 -1.72 -15.90
N LEU A 132 13.96 -2.39 -16.02
CA LEU A 132 13.06 -2.28 -17.17
C LEU A 132 12.19 -1.02 -17.17
N GLY A 133 12.17 -0.26 -16.07
CA GLY A 133 11.50 1.03 -15.95
C GLY A 133 10.05 0.97 -15.47
N ILE A 134 9.52 2.14 -15.13
CA ILE A 134 8.20 2.29 -14.48
C ILE A 134 7.02 1.81 -15.34
N GLU A 135 7.13 1.88 -16.67
CA GLU A 135 6.09 1.38 -17.57
C GLU A 135 5.95 -0.14 -17.52
N VAL A 136 7.04 -0.86 -17.26
CA VAL A 136 6.99 -2.32 -17.06
C VAL A 136 6.37 -2.65 -15.72
N LEU A 137 6.69 -1.89 -14.66
CA LEU A 137 6.01 -2.02 -13.37
C LEU A 137 4.49 -1.80 -13.51
N GLY A 138 4.08 -0.74 -14.20
CA GLY A 138 2.66 -0.44 -14.44
C GLY A 138 1.93 -1.54 -15.22
N ARG A 139 2.51 -2.03 -16.34
CA ARG A 139 1.93 -3.14 -17.11
C ARG A 139 1.86 -4.44 -16.33
N THR A 140 2.87 -4.70 -15.50
CA THR A 140 2.90 -5.88 -14.63
C THR A 140 1.79 -5.79 -13.58
N ALA A 141 1.59 -4.62 -12.97
CA ALA A 141 0.50 -4.38 -12.03
C ALA A 141 -0.89 -4.57 -12.68
N GLU A 142 -1.09 -4.15 -13.93
CA GLU A 142 -2.35 -4.38 -14.66
C GLU A 142 -2.67 -5.87 -14.85
N VAL A 143 -1.65 -6.72 -15.04
CA VAL A 143 -1.86 -8.18 -15.12
C VAL A 143 -2.16 -8.75 -13.73
N PHE A 144 -1.36 -8.38 -12.73
CA PHE A 144 -1.49 -8.95 -11.38
C PHE A 144 -2.76 -8.50 -10.65
N ILE A 145 -3.28 -7.30 -10.90
CA ILE A 145 -4.55 -6.87 -10.30
C ILE A 145 -5.71 -7.78 -10.72
N VAL A 146 -5.75 -8.21 -11.99
CA VAL A 146 -6.80 -9.13 -12.48
C VAL A 146 -6.69 -10.47 -11.76
N ILE A 147 -5.46 -10.99 -11.61
CA ILE A 147 -5.20 -12.23 -10.88
C ILE A 147 -5.63 -12.08 -9.41
N MET A 148 -5.27 -10.97 -8.76
CA MET A 148 -5.57 -10.73 -7.36
C MET A 148 -7.08 -10.61 -7.12
N ILE A 149 -7.80 -9.86 -7.96
CA ILE A 149 -9.26 -9.73 -7.88
C ILE A 149 -9.92 -11.10 -8.12
N PHE A 150 -9.46 -11.85 -9.12
CA PHE A 150 -10.00 -13.18 -9.41
C PHE A 150 -9.79 -14.16 -8.26
N LEU A 151 -8.56 -14.28 -7.75
CA LEU A 151 -8.24 -15.16 -6.61
C LEU A 151 -8.93 -14.71 -5.32
N GLY A 152 -8.97 -13.40 -5.06
CA GLY A 152 -9.67 -12.85 -3.91
C GLY A 152 -11.17 -13.13 -3.96
N PHE A 153 -11.81 -12.88 -5.12
CA PHE A 153 -13.23 -13.14 -5.30
C PHE A 153 -13.55 -14.64 -5.17
N THR A 154 -12.83 -15.50 -5.89
CA THR A 154 -13.05 -16.96 -5.83
C THR A 154 -12.79 -17.53 -4.44
N GLY A 155 -11.74 -17.06 -3.74
CA GLY A 155 -11.45 -17.44 -2.36
C GLY A 155 -12.59 -17.08 -1.40
N ASN A 156 -13.10 -15.86 -1.48
CA ASN A 156 -14.26 -15.44 -0.66
C ASN A 156 -15.51 -16.26 -0.97
N VAL A 157 -15.78 -16.55 -2.25
CA VAL A 157 -16.89 -17.42 -2.68
C VAL A 157 -16.75 -18.81 -2.08
N PHE A 158 -15.57 -19.44 -2.14
CA PHE A 158 -15.36 -20.76 -1.56
C PHE A 158 -15.51 -20.78 -0.05
N ILE A 159 -15.01 -19.76 0.66
CA ILE A 159 -15.19 -19.64 2.11
C ILE A 159 -16.69 -19.54 2.45
N TYR A 160 -17.43 -18.72 1.71
CA TYR A 160 -18.88 -18.57 1.92
C TYR A 160 -19.62 -19.90 1.73
N PHE A 161 -19.32 -20.63 0.65
CA PHE A 161 -19.95 -21.92 0.37
C PHE A 161 -19.42 -23.09 1.19
N SER A 162 -18.33 -22.93 1.93
CA SER A 162 -17.77 -24.02 2.75
C SER A 162 -18.62 -24.32 3.99
N GLY A 163 -19.62 -23.48 4.30
CA GLY A 163 -20.44 -23.59 5.51
C GLY A 163 -19.73 -23.17 6.80
N ASN A 164 -18.50 -22.61 6.71
CA ASN A 164 -17.73 -22.18 7.87
C ASN A 164 -18.00 -20.71 8.26
N VAL A 165 -18.76 -19.97 7.45
CA VAL A 165 -19.11 -18.57 7.74
C VAL A 165 -20.26 -18.54 8.73
N ASP A 166 -19.93 -18.26 9.99
CA ASP A 166 -20.92 -17.93 11.01
C ASP A 166 -20.88 -16.44 11.32
N LEU A 167 -21.93 -15.73 10.88
CA LEU A 167 -22.08 -14.28 11.09
C LEU A 167 -22.27 -13.91 12.58
N HIS A 168 -22.63 -14.86 13.44
CA HIS A 168 -22.67 -14.60 14.89
C HIS A 168 -21.28 -14.31 15.46
N ASN A 169 -20.21 -14.72 14.78
CA ASN A 169 -18.84 -14.37 15.18
C ASN A 169 -18.54 -12.86 15.04
N LEU A 170 -19.34 -12.10 14.31
CA LEU A 170 -19.27 -10.64 14.27
C LEU A 170 -19.96 -9.97 15.47
N GLN A 171 -20.68 -10.75 16.28
CA GLN A 171 -21.42 -10.28 17.44
C GLN A 171 -20.76 -10.77 18.76
N PRO A 172 -21.02 -10.05 19.87
CA PRO A 172 -21.64 -8.72 19.92
C PRO A 172 -20.68 -7.65 19.39
N PHE A 173 -21.23 -6.61 18.75
CA PHE A 173 -20.44 -5.44 18.34
C PHE A 173 -19.95 -4.69 19.58
N LEU A 174 -18.74 -4.13 19.52
CA LEU A 174 -18.16 -3.32 20.60
C LEU A 174 -18.04 -4.09 21.93
N GLU A 175 -17.75 -5.39 21.89
CA GLU A 175 -17.61 -6.24 23.08
C GLU A 175 -16.60 -5.66 24.09
N ASN A 176 -15.51 -5.10 23.57
CA ASN A 176 -14.43 -4.50 24.36
C ASN A 176 -14.49 -2.95 24.36
N GLY A 177 -15.62 -2.37 23.92
CA GLY A 177 -15.82 -0.93 23.80
C GLY A 177 -15.00 -0.26 22.70
N TRP A 178 -15.01 1.08 22.67
CA TRP A 178 -14.35 1.87 21.61
C TRP A 178 -12.83 1.93 21.70
N LYS A 179 -12.25 1.69 22.88
CA LYS A 179 -10.81 1.90 23.10
C LYS A 179 -9.94 1.06 22.17
N PRO A 180 -10.12 -0.28 22.04
CA PRO A 180 -9.30 -1.09 21.14
C PRO A 180 -9.50 -0.71 19.67
N ILE A 181 -10.72 -0.33 19.29
CA ILE A 181 -11.04 0.12 17.93
C ILE A 181 -10.29 1.41 17.61
N LEU A 182 -10.33 2.40 18.50
CA LEU A 182 -9.69 3.70 18.29
C LEU A 182 -8.17 3.60 18.31
N THR A 183 -7.58 2.80 19.21
CA THR A 183 -6.11 2.60 19.24
C THR A 183 -5.61 1.81 18.04
N THR A 184 -6.46 0.95 17.47
CA THR A 184 -6.16 0.24 16.22
C THR A 184 -6.31 1.17 15.03
N ALA A 185 -7.42 1.91 14.93
CA ALA A 185 -7.64 2.84 13.83
C ALA A 185 -6.59 3.97 13.80
N PHE A 186 -6.27 4.52 14.98
CA PHE A 186 -5.35 5.64 15.17
C PHE A 186 -4.29 5.30 16.24
N PRO A 187 -3.00 5.21 15.89
CA PRO A 187 -2.42 5.51 14.58
C PRO A 187 -2.39 4.31 13.61
N LEU A 188 -2.56 3.06 14.06
CA LEU A 188 -2.08 1.88 13.31
C LEU A 188 -2.69 1.77 11.91
N THR A 189 -4.02 1.69 11.78
CA THR A 189 -4.67 1.49 10.48
C THR A 189 -4.62 2.72 9.58
N THR A 190 -4.56 3.91 10.19
CA THR A 190 -4.41 5.18 9.44
C THR A 190 -3.03 5.29 8.80
N PHE A 191 -1.97 4.87 9.51
CA PHE A 191 -0.60 4.89 8.98
C PHE A 191 -0.36 3.72 8.03
N PHE A 192 -0.81 2.51 8.39
CA PHE A 192 -0.70 1.33 7.55
C PHE A 192 -2.10 0.71 7.33
N PRO A 193 -2.56 0.58 6.07
CA PRO A 193 -1.81 0.81 4.83
C PRO A 193 -1.88 2.26 4.32
N PHE A 194 -2.89 3.03 4.71
CA PHE A 194 -3.26 4.25 3.97
C PHE A 194 -2.22 5.38 3.99
N GLY A 195 -1.45 5.52 5.08
CA GLY A 195 -0.41 6.55 5.18
C GLY A 195 0.80 6.27 4.28
N GLU A 196 1.04 5.00 3.94
CA GLU A 196 2.15 4.61 3.07
C GLU A 196 1.93 5.06 1.62
N MET A 197 0.68 5.43 1.25
CA MET A 197 0.35 6.02 -0.05
C MET A 197 1.16 7.28 -0.39
N ILE A 198 1.80 7.92 0.59
CA ILE A 198 2.72 9.04 0.34
C ILE A 198 3.80 8.68 -0.69
N ILE A 199 4.19 7.40 -0.82
CA ILE A 199 5.14 6.96 -1.85
C ILE A 199 4.69 7.32 -3.27
N PHE A 200 3.38 7.33 -3.55
CA PHE A 200 2.86 7.68 -4.87
C PHE A 200 3.08 9.14 -5.24
N THR A 201 3.36 10.03 -4.28
CA THR A 201 3.80 11.42 -4.59
C THR A 201 5.15 11.45 -5.32
N MET A 202 5.95 10.38 -5.26
CA MET A 202 7.15 10.21 -6.10
C MET A 202 6.80 9.81 -7.53
N LEU A 203 5.65 9.16 -7.75
CA LEU A 203 5.25 8.58 -9.04
C LEU A 203 4.22 9.44 -9.81
N LEU A 204 3.43 10.24 -9.10
CA LEU A 204 2.40 11.11 -9.68
C LEU A 204 2.92 12.05 -10.79
N PRO A 205 4.15 12.61 -10.71
CA PRO A 205 4.71 13.42 -11.81
C PRO A 205 4.87 12.67 -13.15
N TYR A 206 4.86 11.33 -13.14
CA TYR A 206 4.96 10.48 -14.35
C TYR A 206 3.59 10.13 -14.96
N LEU A 207 2.49 10.60 -14.37
CA LEU A 207 1.14 10.32 -14.85
C LEU A 207 0.84 11.13 -16.12
N ASN A 208 0.41 10.46 -17.19
CA ASN A 208 0.13 11.11 -18.48
C ASN A 208 -1.03 12.13 -18.42
N ARG A 209 -1.99 11.91 -17.51
CA ARG A 209 -3.21 12.72 -17.31
C ARG A 209 -3.38 13.04 -15.83
N SER A 210 -2.71 14.10 -15.38
CA SER A 210 -2.62 14.48 -13.96
C SER A 210 -3.98 14.81 -13.33
N GLU A 211 -4.95 15.24 -14.12
CA GLU A 211 -6.33 15.49 -13.70
C GLU A 211 -7.04 14.25 -13.16
N LEU A 212 -6.62 13.04 -13.59
CA LEU A 212 -7.21 11.78 -13.16
C LEU A 212 -6.65 11.30 -11.81
N ALA A 213 -5.56 11.87 -11.31
CA ALA A 213 -4.90 11.45 -10.07
C ALA A 213 -5.86 11.41 -8.87
N LYS A 214 -6.70 12.45 -8.73
CA LYS A 214 -7.70 12.52 -7.64
C LYS A 214 -8.69 11.38 -7.71
N LYS A 215 -9.24 11.14 -8.90
CA LYS A 215 -10.25 10.11 -9.12
C LYS A 215 -9.64 8.74 -8.83
N VAL A 216 -8.48 8.45 -9.42
CA VAL A 216 -7.77 7.18 -9.22
C VAL A 216 -7.51 6.91 -7.75
N GLY A 217 -6.87 7.84 -7.02
CA GLY A 217 -6.54 7.58 -5.62
C GLY A 217 -7.76 7.46 -4.70
N LEU A 218 -8.85 8.20 -4.96
CA LEU A 218 -10.09 8.03 -4.21
C LEU A 218 -10.73 6.66 -4.45
N PHE A 219 -10.74 6.18 -5.70
CA PHE A 219 -11.26 4.86 -6.06
C PHE A 219 -10.41 3.69 -5.53
N VAL A 220 -9.14 3.94 -5.20
CA VAL A 220 -8.29 2.90 -4.57
C VAL A 220 -8.60 2.78 -3.08
N LEU A 221 -8.91 3.90 -2.43
CA LEU A 221 -9.22 3.92 -1.00
C LEU A 221 -10.61 3.34 -0.69
N LEU A 222 -11.59 3.58 -1.56
CA LEU A 222 -12.99 3.16 -1.42
C LEU A 222 -13.23 1.75 -1.95
#